data_AF-A0A951PJX9-F1
#
_entry.id   AF-A0A951PJX9-F1
#
_cell.length_a   1.000
_cell.length_b   1.000
_cell.length_c   1.000
_cell.angle_alpha   90.00
_cell.angle_beta   90.00
_cell.angle_gamma   90.00
#
_symmetry.space_group_name_H-M   'P 1'
#
loop_
_entity.id
_entity.type
_entity.pdbx_description
1 polymer ?
#
loop_
_entity_poly.entity_id
_entity_poly.type
_entity_poly.pdbx_seq_one_letter_code
_entity_poly.pdbx_strand_id
1 'polypeptide(L)' 'MDPEAQTVEEKAKQIAVDAPDITGDHVKVPTYFVVQEPPDGHEEALHHVKDAEEISDVIRQARTDEEGNRTWR' A
#
# COMPACT_ATOMS: atom_id res chain seq x y z
N MET A 1 1.53 -23.16 -10.24
CA MET A 1 0.83 -21.86 -10.30
C MET A 1 -0.45 -22.05 -9.53
N ASP A 2 -0.53 -21.49 -8.33
CA ASP A 2 -1.74 -21.56 -7.51
C ASP A 2 -2.88 -20.83 -8.25
N PRO A 3 -3.97 -21.54 -8.59
CA PRO A 3 -5.09 -20.96 -9.36
C PRO A 3 -5.87 -19.89 -8.58
N GLU A 4 -5.51 -19.62 -7.32
CA GLU A 4 -6.14 -18.65 -6.42
C GLU A 4 -5.26 -17.42 -6.16
N ALA A 5 -4.08 -17.33 -6.79
CA ALA A 5 -3.23 -16.16 -6.68
C ALA A 5 -3.86 -14.97 -7.42
N GLN A 6 -4.48 -14.06 -6.66
CA GLN A 6 -5.08 -12.84 -7.18
C GLN A 6 -4.01 -11.90 -7.74
N THR A 7 -4.31 -11.29 -8.89
CA THR A 7 -3.48 -10.26 -9.52
C THR A 7 -3.42 -8.97 -8.69
N VAL A 8 -2.43 -8.11 -8.97
CA VAL A 8 -2.30 -6.78 -8.34
C VAL A 8 -3.56 -5.94 -8.58
N GLU A 9 -4.09 -5.96 -9.80
CA GLU A 9 -5.30 -5.24 -10.20
C GLU A 9 -6.56 -5.70 -9.44
N GLU A 10 -6.67 -6.99 -9.14
CA GLU A 10 -7.77 -7.55 -8.35
C GLU A 10 -7.63 -7.17 -6.86
N LYS A 11 -6.41 -7.26 -6.32
CA LYS A 11 -6.11 -6.85 -4.94
C LYS A 11 -6.35 -5.35 -4.72
N ALA A 12 -6.01 -4.51 -5.69
CA ALA A 12 -6.21 -3.06 -5.64
C ALA A 12 -7.69 -2.65 -5.49
N LYS A 13 -8.63 -3.49 -5.94
CA LYS A 13 -10.07 -3.24 -5.85
C LYS A 13 -10.68 -3.69 -4.52
N GLN A 14 -9.94 -4.42 -3.68
CA GLN A 14 -10.47 -4.95 -2.43
C GLN A 14 -10.56 -3.86 -1.36
N ILE A 15 -11.73 -3.78 -0.71
CA ILE A 15 -12.05 -2.81 0.33
C ILE A 15 -12.27 -3.56 1.65
N ALA A 16 -11.53 -3.19 2.69
CA ALA A 16 -11.62 -3.78 4.02
C ALA A 16 -12.76 -3.16 4.83
N VAL A 17 -12.98 -1.85 4.69
CA VAL A 17 -14.04 -1.11 5.37
C VAL A 17 -14.74 -0.20 4.39
N ASP A 18 -16.06 -0.31 4.31
CA ASP A 18 -16.93 0.61 3.57
C ASP A 18 -18.12 0.96 4.48
N ALA A 19 -17.97 1.99 5.31
CA ALA A 19 -18.93 2.32 6.36
C ALA A 19 -18.93 3.82 6.70
N PRO A 20 -20.05 4.35 7.23
CA PRO A 20 -20.09 5.70 7.78
C PRO A 20 -19.24 5.79 9.06
N ASP A 21 -18.44 6.84 9.16
CA ASP A 21 -17.75 7.22 10.38
C ASP A 21 -18.70 7.97 11.34
N ILE A 22 -18.27 8.10 12.60
CA ILE A 22 -18.99 8.83 13.65
C ILE A 22 -19.29 10.29 13.30
N THR A 23 -18.53 10.89 12.37
CA THR A 23 -18.74 12.25 11.85
C THR A 23 -19.82 12.35 10.78
N GLY A 24 -20.31 11.21 10.26
CA GLY A 24 -21.27 11.14 9.15
C GLY A 24 -20.63 11.05 7.77
N ASP A 25 -19.30 11.12 7.67
CA ASP A 25 -18.57 10.88 6.42
C ASP A 25 -18.51 9.38 6.08
N HIS A 26 -18.49 9.02 4.80
CA HIS A 26 -18.31 7.63 4.38
C HIS A 26 -16.84 7.30 4.23
N VAL A 27 -16.32 6.39 5.05
CA VAL A 27 -14.92 5.99 5.01
C VAL A 27 -14.77 4.71 4.21
N LYS A 28 -13.86 4.76 3.24
CA LYS A 28 -13.42 3.60 2.45
C LYS A 28 -11.96 3.32 2.76
N VAL A 29 -11.68 2.13 3.28
CA VAL A 29 -10.31 1.68 3.58
C VAL A 29 -9.96 0.51 2.66
N PRO A 30 -8.95 0.65 1.79
CA PRO A 30 -8.45 -0.44 0.95
C PRO A 30 -7.88 -1.59 1.78
N THR A 31 -8.04 -2.83 1.31
CA THR A 31 -7.38 -4.00 1.92
C THR A 31 -5.90 -4.05 1.57
N TYR A 32 -5.55 -3.62 0.36
CA TYR A 32 -4.18 -3.61 -0.14
C TYR A 32 -3.76 -2.21 -0.60
N PHE A 33 -2.50 -1.87 -0.37
CA PHE A 33 -1.84 -0.69 -0.93
C PHE A 33 -1.00 -1.12 -2.12
N VAL A 34 -1.24 -0.52 -3.27
CA VAL A 34 -0.38 -0.74 -4.44
C VAL A 34 0.81 0.20 -4.34
N VAL A 35 2.01 -0.37 -4.32
CA VAL A 35 3.28 0.35 -4.29
C VAL A 35 4.07 0.02 -5.56
N GLN A 36 4.86 0.98 -6.02
CA GLN A 36 5.88 0.75 -7.05
C GLN A 36 7.24 0.73 -6.38
N GLU A 37 7.94 -0.40 -6.49
CA GLU A 37 9.31 -0.53 -6.04
C GLU A 37 10.25 0.19 -7.01
N PRO A 38 11.08 1.15 -6.55
CA PRO A 38 12.19 1.66 -7.33
C PRO A 38 13.35 0.65 -7.34
N PRO A 39 14.19 0.60 -8.40
CA PRO A 39 14.23 1.49 -9.57
C PRO A 39 13.48 0.94 -10.82
N ASP A 40 13.01 -0.28 -10.76
CA ASP A 40 12.46 -1.06 -11.88
C ASP A 40 10.95 -0.88 -12.08
N GLY A 41 10.26 -0.23 -11.13
CA GLY A 41 8.85 0.14 -11.24
C GLY A 41 7.91 -1.06 -11.10
N HIS A 42 8.37 -2.14 -10.47
CA HIS A 42 7.56 -3.32 -10.20
C HIS A 42 6.42 -2.96 -9.25
N GLU A 43 5.18 -3.33 -9.62
CA GLU A 43 3.99 -3.05 -8.82
C GLU A 43 3.67 -4.22 -7.89
N GLU A 44 3.56 -3.92 -6.61
CA GLU A 44 3.16 -4.89 -5.59
C GLU A 44 1.95 -4.40 -4.80
N ALA A 45 1.05 -5.33 -4.44
CA ALA A 45 -0.11 -5.06 -3.60
C ALA A 45 0.14 -5.57 -2.16
N LEU A 46 0.48 -4.67 -1.25
CA LEU A 46 0.79 -4.92 0.16
C LEU A 46 -0.46 -4.87 1.02
N HIS A 47 -0.72 -5.91 1.82
CA HIS A 47 -1.87 -6.00 2.71
C HIS A 47 -1.67 -5.11 3.95
N HIS A 48 -2.64 -4.23 4.23
CA HIS A 48 -2.55 -3.21 5.29
C HIS A 48 -2.16 -3.72 6.69
N VAL A 49 -2.57 -4.94 7.07
CA VAL A 49 -2.15 -5.58 8.34
C VAL A 49 -0.90 -6.46 8.22
N LYS A 50 -0.83 -7.33 7.21
CA LYS A 50 0.20 -8.38 7.15
C LYS A 50 1.57 -7.82 6.77
N ASP A 51 1.56 -6.76 5.95
CA ASP A 51 2.76 -6.22 5.30
C ASP A 51 3.06 -4.81 5.86
N ALA A 52 2.65 -4.54 7.10
CA ALA A 52 2.78 -3.22 7.73
C ALA A 52 4.25 -2.77 7.88
N GLU A 53 5.18 -3.72 8.08
CA GLU A 53 6.62 -3.43 8.15
C GLU A 53 7.14 -2.97 6.79
N GLU A 54 6.80 -3.70 5.73
CA GLU A 54 7.19 -3.41 4.35
C GLU A 54 6.60 -2.08 3.87
N ILE A 55 5.33 -1.80 4.17
CA ILE A 55 4.71 -0.50 3.92
C ILE A 55 5.51 0.61 4.63
N SER A 56 5.93 0.38 5.88
CA SER A 56 6.72 1.36 6.63
C SER A 56 8.09 1.57 5.98
N ASP A 57 8.72 0.52 5.48
CA ASP A 57 9.99 0.57 4.76
C ASP A 57 9.87 1.33 3.44
N VAL A 58 8.85 1.06 2.64
CA VAL A 58 8.54 1.79 1.40
C VAL A 58 8.35 3.28 1.69
N ILE A 59 7.59 3.65 2.73
CA ILE A 59 7.40 5.06 3.12
C ILE A 59 8.73 5.71 3.55
N ARG A 60 9.60 4.96 4.25
CA ARG A 60 10.92 5.48 4.64
C ARG A 60 11.83 5.68 3.43
N GLN A 61 11.86 4.73 2.50
CA GLN A 61 12.62 4.82 1.26
C GLN A 61 12.13 6.00 0.40
N ALA A 62 10.81 6.14 0.23
CA ALA A 62 10.21 7.26 -0.53
C ALA A 62 10.51 8.64 0.07
N ARG A 63 10.87 8.71 1.35
CA ARG A 63 11.28 9.94 2.05
C ARG A 63 12.79 10.11 2.13
N THR A 64 13.57 9.27 1.48
CA THR A 64 15.04 9.31 1.50
C THR A 64 15.56 9.78 0.15
N ASP A 65 16.55 10.68 0.13
CA ASP A 65 17.22 11.09 -1.10
C ASP A 65 18.32 10.09 -1.53
N GLU A 66 18.97 10.35 -2.66
CA GLU A 66 20.03 9.49 -3.22
C GLU A 66 21.24 9.33 -2.29
N GLU A 67 21.42 10.24 -1.32
CA GLU A 67 22.50 10.23 -0.33
C GLU A 67 22.09 9.56 0.99
N GLY A 68 20.87 9.04 1.10
CA GLY A 68 20.39 8.38 2.30
C GLY A 68 19.82 9.35 3.36
N ASN A 69 19.66 10.64 3.04
CA ASN A 69 19.14 11.62 3.98
C ASN A 69 17.61 11.68 3.93
N ARG A 70 16.99 11.85 5.10
CA ARG A 70 15.54 11.99 5.22
C ARG A 70 15.12 13.37 4.70
N THR A 71 14.32 13.38 3.64
CA THR A 71 13.63 14.56 3.13
C THR A 71 12.37 14.80 3.97
N TRP A 72 12.40 15.87 4.76
CA TRP A 72 11.20 16.40 5.43
C TRP A 72 10.63 17.51 4.56
N ARG A 73 9.46 17.30 3.95
CA ARG A 73 8.65 18.33 3.29
C ARG A 73 7.40 18.62 4.08
#